data_AF-A0AAN8UFD4-F1
#
_entry.id   AF-A0AAN8UFD4-F1
#
_cell.length_a   1.000
_cell.length_b   1.000
_cell.length_c   1.000
_cell.angle_alpha   90.00
_cell.angle_beta   90.00
_cell.angle_gamma   90.00
#
_symmetry.space_group_name_H-M   'P 1'
#
loop_
_entity.id
_entity.type
_entity.pdbx_description
1 polymer ?
#
loop_
_entity_poly.entity_id
_entity_poly.type
_entity_poly.pdbx_seq_one_letter_code
_entity_poly.pdbx_strand_id
1 'polypeptide(L)'
;MANMRTAMDAAFWDLNISTPRALDGTARSIPGEPIPLDRSKASKALRIQQLSLLGNGFPLGIIPSYSPTSRKELDSFALQSLLFKAATSNWWLGFTGQFRPKKLVSDIKAELSSVDEWELPILKDIGKHFLEKSLYAFGLCSQLSLTPSSSLLLSTEKHGEKKGRRLRAMLFHKLPEHDVTLEAAWPELFLDHKGRYWEVPESISLDCSSLVSEDGLRYRFGLHKNGGHPRAVDNITDEPPLSLMQGICGKAAVSYEKSKDFWRIKEKKEDIIIETDKGRIYRPSYDIRLREPHAAVSGIIGGTLEAWLNNGSSSSSASRHRSPFGVDLFGSLCYTFQHGKFKESFGDLTRVDARLDVSSALGLAKQVSKVFRKASSNNARDVLSSPRLELILQQQVAGPIVFSVDSKFSLNSPTGVQLEDFVCSLNYSLKLLQSGKVVAWYSPKRKEGMIELRLFEF
;
A
#
# COMPACT_ATOMS: atom_id res chain seq x y z
N MET A 1 -13.81 8.36 -8.14
CA MET A 1 -14.11 8.40 -6.70
C MET A 1 -12.97 7.79 -5.92
N ALA A 2 -12.65 8.35 -4.75
CA ALA A 2 -11.77 7.71 -3.76
C ALA A 2 -12.37 6.36 -3.36
N ASN A 3 -11.52 5.37 -3.09
CA ASN A 3 -11.99 4.00 -2.91
C ASN A 3 -12.49 3.80 -1.48
N MET A 4 -13.77 4.08 -1.23
CA MET A 4 -14.41 3.97 0.11
C MET A 4 -14.30 2.57 0.72
N ARG A 5 -14.05 1.56 -0.12
CA ARG A 5 -13.82 0.16 0.27
C ARG A 5 -12.63 0.01 1.22
N THR A 6 -11.65 0.91 1.12
CA THR A 6 -10.47 0.92 2.00
C THR A 6 -10.83 1.10 3.48
N ALA A 7 -12.00 1.66 3.81
CA ALA A 7 -12.46 1.79 5.19
C ALA A 7 -12.70 0.43 5.85
N MET A 8 -13.37 -0.48 5.14
CA MET A 8 -13.54 -1.86 5.62
C MET A 8 -12.22 -2.63 5.53
N ASP A 9 -11.46 -2.48 4.43
CA ASP A 9 -10.18 -3.19 4.27
C ASP A 9 -9.17 -2.87 5.39
N ALA A 10 -9.09 -1.62 5.84
CA ALA A 10 -8.16 -1.19 6.89
C ALA A 10 -8.48 -1.78 8.28
N ALA A 11 -9.73 -2.18 8.51
CA ALA A 11 -10.11 -2.87 9.74
C ALA A 11 -9.65 -4.34 9.75
N PHE A 12 -9.33 -4.92 8.60
CA PHE A 12 -8.81 -6.28 8.45
C PHE A 12 -7.29 -6.32 8.29
N TRP A 13 -6.72 -7.50 8.53
CA TRP A 13 -5.27 -7.77 8.47
C TRP A 13 -4.66 -7.72 7.07
N ASP A 14 -5.50 -7.56 6.04
CA ASP A 14 -5.13 -7.89 4.67
C ASP A 14 -4.95 -6.66 3.76
N LEU A 15 -5.01 -5.44 4.29
CA LEU A 15 -4.79 -4.26 3.46
C LEU A 15 -3.30 -4.12 3.10
N ASN A 16 -2.96 -4.44 1.86
CA ASN A 16 -1.61 -4.25 1.31
C ASN A 16 -1.35 -2.76 1.03
N ILE A 17 -0.27 -2.26 1.61
CA ILE A 17 0.31 -0.93 1.44
C ILE A 17 1.57 -1.06 0.58
N SER A 18 1.76 -0.15 -0.36
CA SER A 18 2.95 -0.07 -1.19
C SER A 18 4.18 0.28 -0.35
N THR A 19 5.25 -0.48 -0.51
CA THR A 19 6.54 -0.19 0.14
C THR A 19 7.72 -0.62 -0.72
N PRO A 20 8.79 0.19 -0.78
CA PRO A 20 10.06 -0.20 -1.40
C PRO A 20 10.93 -1.10 -0.49
N ARG A 21 10.54 -1.30 0.78
CA ARG A 21 11.34 -2.09 1.76
C ARG A 21 11.30 -3.60 1.51
N ALA A 22 10.26 -4.09 0.84
CA ALA A 22 10.11 -5.49 0.43
C ALA A 22 10.32 -5.59 -1.09
N LEU A 23 10.88 -6.69 -1.57
CA LEU A 23 11.04 -6.92 -3.02
C LEU A 23 9.70 -7.14 -3.71
N ASP A 24 8.76 -7.75 -2.99
CA ASP A 24 7.36 -7.87 -3.44
C ASP A 24 6.60 -6.53 -3.44
N GLY A 25 7.23 -5.44 -3.01
CA GLY A 25 6.68 -4.09 -3.08
C GLY A 25 5.52 -3.81 -2.12
N THR A 26 5.24 -4.72 -1.17
CA THR A 26 4.05 -4.66 -0.30
C THR A 26 4.37 -4.89 1.17
N ALA A 27 3.61 -4.22 2.05
CA ALA A 27 3.53 -4.43 3.48
C ALA A 27 2.06 -4.42 3.91
N ARG A 28 1.74 -4.94 5.08
CA ARG A 28 0.38 -4.91 5.63
C ARG A 28 0.12 -3.68 6.46
N SER A 29 -1.07 -3.11 6.35
CA SER A 29 -1.56 -2.19 7.36
C SER A 29 -1.77 -2.93 8.67
N ILE A 30 -1.44 -2.30 9.79
CA ILE A 30 -1.86 -2.82 11.09
C ILE A 30 -3.39 -2.68 11.19
N PRO A 31 -4.12 -3.73 11.60
CA PRO A 31 -5.57 -3.69 11.69
C PRO A 31 -6.02 -2.86 12.90
N GLY A 32 -7.17 -2.19 12.74
CA GLY A 32 -7.69 -1.25 13.73
C GLY A 32 -6.92 0.08 13.75
N GLU A 33 -5.87 0.19 12.94
CA GLU A 33 -5.22 1.46 12.69
C GLU A 33 -5.93 2.23 11.57
N PRO A 34 -5.78 3.56 11.59
CA PRO A 34 -6.49 4.44 10.70
C PRO A 34 -6.13 4.25 9.23
N ILE A 35 -7.16 4.35 8.38
CA ILE A 35 -7.15 4.02 6.95
C ILE A 35 -5.96 4.65 6.23
N PRO A 36 -5.11 3.86 5.54
CA PRO A 36 -3.97 4.40 4.83
C PRO A 36 -4.43 5.23 3.62
N LEU A 37 -3.58 6.16 3.19
CA LEU A 37 -3.84 7.02 2.03
C LEU A 37 -4.10 6.16 0.77
N ASP A 38 -5.02 6.58 -0.08
CA ASP A 38 -5.40 5.84 -1.31
C ASP A 38 -4.16 5.56 -2.20
N ARG A 39 -3.21 6.50 -2.27
CA ARG A 39 -1.96 6.31 -3.03
C ARG A 39 -0.90 5.48 -2.32
N SER A 40 -1.02 5.28 -1.01
CA SER A 40 -0.18 4.32 -0.29
C SER A 40 -0.67 2.88 -0.40
N LYS A 41 -1.83 2.62 -1.01
CA LYS A 41 -2.30 1.25 -1.29
C LYS A 41 -1.41 0.58 -2.33
N ALA A 42 -1.09 -0.70 -2.10
CA ALA A 42 -0.41 -1.51 -3.09
C ALA A 42 -1.28 -1.76 -4.32
N SER A 43 -0.65 -1.81 -5.50
CA SER A 43 -1.31 -2.27 -6.71
C SER A 43 -1.80 -3.71 -6.55
N LYS A 44 -2.97 -4.02 -7.14
CA LYS A 44 -3.48 -5.41 -7.21
C LYS A 44 -2.61 -6.31 -8.10
N ALA A 45 -1.87 -5.72 -9.05
CA ALA A 45 -0.94 -6.47 -9.89
C ALA A 45 0.31 -6.85 -9.08
N LEU A 46 0.78 -8.08 -9.22
CA LEU A 46 1.99 -8.54 -8.54
C LEU A 46 3.19 -7.70 -8.96
N ARG A 47 4.03 -7.29 -7.99
CA ARG A 47 5.20 -6.44 -8.26
C ARG A 47 6.06 -6.96 -9.39
N ILE A 48 6.27 -8.27 -9.43
CA ILE A 48 7.08 -8.90 -10.45
C ILE A 48 6.47 -8.85 -11.87
N GLN A 49 5.15 -8.90 -11.98
CA GLN A 49 4.44 -8.69 -13.24
C GLN A 49 4.51 -7.22 -13.67
N GLN A 50 4.45 -6.29 -12.69
CA GLN A 50 4.68 -4.88 -12.95
C GLN A 50 6.09 -4.64 -13.52
N LEU A 51 7.13 -5.24 -12.92
CA LEU A 51 8.52 -5.12 -13.40
C LEU A 51 8.66 -5.66 -14.83
N SER A 52 7.94 -6.73 -15.19
CA SER A 52 7.94 -7.26 -16.57
C SER A 52 7.40 -6.25 -17.60
N LEU A 53 6.41 -5.42 -17.23
CA LEU A 53 5.84 -4.44 -18.16
C LEU A 53 6.63 -3.13 -18.14
N LEU A 54 6.94 -2.63 -16.94
CA LEU A 54 7.75 -1.43 -16.74
C LEU A 54 9.15 -1.60 -17.35
N GLY A 55 9.69 -2.81 -17.33
CA GLY A 55 10.99 -3.13 -17.92
C GLY A 55 11.10 -2.80 -19.41
N ASN A 56 9.98 -2.78 -20.14
CA ASN A 56 9.96 -2.41 -21.56
C ASN A 56 10.01 -0.89 -21.78
N GLY A 57 9.60 -0.09 -20.79
CA GLY A 57 9.54 1.37 -20.87
C GLY A 57 10.73 2.08 -20.21
N PHE A 58 11.39 1.45 -19.25
CA PHE A 58 12.57 2.00 -18.58
C PHE A 58 13.85 1.56 -19.28
N PRO A 59 14.87 2.44 -19.36
CA PRO A 59 16.16 2.06 -19.93
C PRO A 59 16.75 0.88 -19.14
N LEU A 60 17.21 -0.15 -19.86
CA LEU A 60 17.76 -1.39 -19.30
C LEU A 60 16.80 -2.18 -18.39
N GLY A 61 15.50 -1.84 -18.41
CA GLY A 61 14.49 -2.43 -17.53
C GLY A 61 14.74 -2.20 -16.04
N ILE A 62 15.45 -1.12 -15.70
CA ILE A 62 15.83 -0.78 -14.33
C ILE A 62 14.84 0.23 -13.76
N ILE A 63 14.25 -0.12 -12.61
CA ILE A 63 13.22 0.69 -11.95
C ILE A 63 13.77 1.18 -10.61
N PRO A 64 13.88 2.50 -10.41
CA PRO A 64 14.38 3.07 -9.17
C PRO A 64 13.35 2.94 -8.04
N SER A 65 13.88 2.77 -6.84
CA SER A 65 13.15 2.72 -5.57
C SER A 65 13.98 3.42 -4.50
N TYR A 66 13.31 4.02 -3.53
CA TYR A 66 13.92 4.78 -2.45
C TYR A 66 13.35 4.32 -1.11
N SER A 67 14.18 3.83 -0.20
CA SER A 67 13.78 3.38 1.13
C SER A 67 14.87 3.67 2.15
N PRO A 68 14.56 4.14 3.36
CA PRO A 68 15.55 4.25 4.41
C PRO A 68 16.00 2.85 4.85
N THR A 69 17.27 2.70 5.22
CA THR A 69 17.80 1.44 5.74
C THR A 69 18.16 1.60 7.23
N SER A 70 18.21 0.48 7.95
CA SER A 70 18.48 0.46 9.40
C SER A 70 19.91 0.92 9.76
N ARG A 71 20.86 0.81 8.83
CA ARG A 71 22.26 1.24 9.01
C ARG A 71 22.46 2.56 8.28
N LYS A 72 22.91 3.59 9.00
CA LYS A 72 23.20 4.94 8.44
C LYS A 72 24.18 4.91 7.25
N GLU A 73 25.00 3.86 7.14
CA GLU A 73 25.98 3.65 6.06
C GLU A 73 25.34 3.14 4.75
N LEU A 74 24.14 2.57 4.83
CA LEU A 74 23.48 1.96 3.68
C LEU A 74 22.53 2.95 3.05
N ASP A 75 22.95 3.45 1.90
CA ASP A 75 22.21 4.46 1.21
C ASP A 75 20.84 4.00 0.71
N SER A 76 19.91 4.95 0.73
CA SER A 76 18.47 4.74 0.57
C SER A 76 17.98 4.50 -0.84
N PHE A 77 18.87 4.39 -1.84
CA PHE A 77 18.51 4.27 -3.26
C PHE A 77 18.82 2.87 -3.79
N ALA A 78 17.82 2.26 -4.41
CA ALA A 78 17.92 0.90 -4.93
C ALA A 78 17.28 0.77 -6.32
N LEU A 79 17.90 -0.03 -7.16
CA LEU A 79 17.53 -0.28 -8.54
C LEU A 79 16.98 -1.71 -8.65
N GLN A 80 15.72 -1.87 -9.01
CA GLN A 80 15.06 -3.16 -9.19
C GLN A 80 14.97 -3.53 -10.67
N SER A 81 15.17 -4.79 -11.01
CA SER A 81 15.00 -5.30 -12.37
C SER A 81 14.50 -6.74 -12.35
N LEU A 82 13.81 -7.12 -13.42
CA LEU A 82 13.43 -8.51 -13.69
C LEU A 82 14.57 -9.19 -14.45
N LEU A 83 15.24 -10.14 -13.80
CA LEU A 83 16.40 -10.83 -14.34
C LEU A 83 16.01 -12.03 -15.21
N PHE A 84 14.93 -12.74 -14.84
CA PHE A 84 14.43 -13.88 -15.58
C PHE A 84 12.92 -13.99 -15.50
N LYS A 85 12.30 -14.47 -16.59
CA LYS A 85 10.87 -14.72 -16.70
C LYS A 85 10.64 -16.00 -17.49
N ALA A 86 9.84 -16.91 -16.93
CA ALA A 86 9.28 -18.05 -17.64
C ALA A 86 7.76 -18.05 -17.46
N ALA A 87 7.02 -18.26 -18.54
CA ALA A 87 5.56 -18.32 -18.50
C ALA A 87 5.07 -19.42 -19.42
N THR A 88 4.18 -20.27 -18.90
CA THR A 88 3.39 -21.27 -19.63
C THR A 88 1.90 -20.95 -19.45
N SER A 89 1.01 -21.80 -19.96
CA SER A 89 -0.44 -21.57 -19.87
C SER A 89 -0.97 -21.47 -18.42
N ASN A 90 -0.43 -22.30 -17.51
CA ASN A 90 -0.93 -22.42 -16.14
C ASN A 90 0.11 -22.00 -15.09
N TRP A 91 1.33 -21.64 -15.50
CA TRP A 91 2.42 -21.36 -14.59
C TRP A 91 3.23 -20.14 -15.02
N TRP A 92 3.52 -19.27 -14.07
CA TRP A 92 4.31 -18.08 -14.26
C TRP A 92 5.41 -18.03 -13.21
N LEU A 93 6.65 -17.84 -13.64
CA LEU A 93 7.82 -17.76 -12.78
C LEU A 93 8.61 -16.51 -13.15
N GLY A 94 9.01 -15.74 -12.15
CA GLY A 94 9.90 -14.62 -12.33
C GLY A 94 10.97 -14.55 -11.25
N PHE A 95 12.13 -14.04 -11.65
CA PHE A 95 13.27 -13.79 -10.78
C PHE A 95 13.63 -12.30 -10.84
N THR A 96 13.65 -11.66 -9.68
CA THR A 96 13.94 -10.23 -9.50
C THR A 96 15.28 -10.05 -8.82
N GLY A 97 16.01 -9.03 -9.27
CA GLY A 97 17.20 -8.54 -8.62
C GLY A 97 17.01 -7.10 -8.20
N GLN A 98 17.56 -6.74 -7.05
CA GLN A 98 17.71 -5.37 -6.60
C GLN A 98 19.18 -5.10 -6.34
N PHE A 99 19.66 -3.96 -6.82
CA PHE A 99 21.03 -3.49 -6.66
C PHE A 99 21.07 -2.13 -5.98
N ARG A 100 22.01 -1.92 -5.05
CA ARG A 100 22.19 -0.67 -4.30
C ARG A 100 23.45 0.07 -4.75
N PRO A 101 23.38 0.91 -5.80
CA PRO A 101 24.58 1.52 -6.39
C PRO A 101 25.26 2.51 -5.46
N LYS A 102 24.48 3.24 -4.65
CA LYS A 102 25.04 4.30 -3.82
C LYS A 102 25.94 3.75 -2.70
N LYS A 103 25.62 2.56 -2.19
CA LYS A 103 26.51 1.81 -1.29
C LYS A 103 27.81 1.40 -1.98
N LEU A 104 27.73 0.86 -3.20
CA LEU A 104 28.95 0.51 -3.95
C LEU A 104 29.86 1.75 -4.12
N VAL A 105 29.28 2.90 -4.44
CA VAL A 105 30.03 4.17 -4.58
C VAL A 105 30.61 4.62 -3.23
N SER A 106 29.89 4.47 -2.12
CA SER A 106 30.42 4.83 -0.79
C SER A 106 31.57 3.92 -0.37
N ASP A 107 31.45 2.62 -0.63
CA ASP A 107 32.45 1.63 -0.27
C ASP A 107 33.74 1.85 -1.09
N ILE A 108 33.61 2.07 -2.41
CA ILE A 108 34.73 2.42 -3.29
C ILE A 108 35.36 3.76 -2.88
N LYS A 109 34.55 4.77 -2.51
CA LYS A 109 35.08 6.07 -2.08
C LYS A 109 35.85 5.96 -0.76
N ALA A 110 35.35 5.18 0.19
CA ALA A 110 36.03 4.96 1.46
C ALA A 110 37.40 4.29 1.24
N GLU A 111 37.44 3.30 0.35
CA GLU A 111 38.68 2.62 -0.05
C GLU A 111 39.67 3.58 -0.75
N LEU A 112 39.21 4.36 -1.73
CA LEU A 112 40.01 5.37 -2.43
C LEU A 112 40.53 6.48 -1.50
N SER A 113 39.78 6.85 -0.47
CA SER A 113 40.21 7.88 0.50
C SER A 113 41.26 7.39 1.49
N SER A 114 41.49 6.08 1.56
CA SER A 114 42.44 5.46 2.48
C SER A 114 43.82 5.20 1.87
N VAL A 115 44.01 5.52 0.59
CA VAL A 115 45.22 5.17 -0.17
C VAL A 115 45.76 6.38 -0.94
N ASP A 116 47.04 6.71 -0.72
CA ASP A 116 47.73 7.86 -1.34
C ASP A 116 48.35 7.54 -2.73
N GLU A 117 48.53 6.25 -3.10
CA GLU A 117 49.13 5.84 -4.39
C GLU A 117 48.31 4.78 -5.15
N TRP A 118 48.10 4.99 -6.44
CA TRP A 118 47.26 4.15 -7.29
C TRP A 118 48.01 2.92 -7.81
N GLU A 119 47.98 1.81 -7.07
CA GLU A 119 48.58 0.54 -7.49
C GLU A 119 47.54 -0.50 -7.99
N LEU A 120 48.00 -1.51 -8.75
CA LEU A 120 47.22 -2.66 -9.25
C LEU A 120 46.43 -3.51 -8.21
N PRO A 121 46.78 -3.58 -6.89
CA PRO A 121 45.95 -4.27 -5.89
C PRO A 121 44.56 -3.62 -5.74
N ILE A 122 44.45 -2.32 -5.99
CA ILE A 122 43.22 -1.53 -5.84
C ILE A 122 42.13 -2.02 -6.80
N LEU A 123 42.47 -2.43 -8.03
CA LEU A 123 41.48 -2.98 -8.97
C LEU A 123 40.91 -4.32 -8.51
N LYS A 124 41.73 -5.14 -7.84
CA LYS A 124 41.30 -6.42 -7.27
C LYS A 124 40.38 -6.21 -6.07
N ASP A 125 40.67 -5.20 -5.26
CA ASP A 125 39.89 -4.89 -4.06
C ASP A 125 38.57 -4.18 -4.40
N ILE A 126 38.57 -3.26 -5.39
CA ILE A 126 37.34 -2.73 -6.01
C ILE A 126 36.46 -3.86 -6.57
N GLY A 127 37.07 -4.86 -7.23
CA GLY A 127 36.35 -6.03 -7.74
C GLY A 127 35.66 -6.85 -6.63
N LYS A 128 36.23 -6.92 -5.43
CA LYS A 128 35.60 -7.58 -4.29
C LYS A 128 34.35 -6.83 -3.81
N HIS A 129 34.36 -5.49 -3.88
CA HIS A 129 33.19 -4.69 -3.52
C HIS A 129 31.98 -5.01 -4.41
N PHE A 130 32.17 -5.25 -5.71
CA PHE A 130 31.07 -5.68 -6.60
C PHE A 130 30.47 -7.05 -6.26
N LEU A 131 31.20 -7.90 -5.53
CA LEU A 131 30.75 -9.22 -5.09
C LEU A 131 30.15 -9.21 -3.68
N GLU A 132 30.07 -8.04 -3.04
CA GLU A 132 29.56 -7.96 -1.69
C GLU A 132 28.06 -8.28 -1.65
N LYS A 133 27.70 -9.31 -0.86
CA LYS A 133 26.33 -9.82 -0.80
C LYS A 133 25.32 -8.75 -0.39
N SER A 134 25.72 -7.81 0.45
CA SER A 134 24.88 -6.73 0.99
C SER A 134 24.38 -5.73 -0.06
N LEU A 135 25.01 -5.68 -1.24
CA LEU A 135 24.59 -4.85 -2.37
C LEU A 135 23.35 -5.38 -3.08
N TYR A 136 23.09 -6.67 -2.96
CA TYR A 136 22.08 -7.37 -3.74
C TYR A 136 20.95 -7.90 -2.87
N ALA A 137 19.75 -7.85 -3.43
CA ALA A 137 18.60 -8.60 -2.95
C ALA A 137 17.99 -9.37 -4.12
N PHE A 138 17.51 -10.57 -3.84
CA PHE A 138 16.93 -11.45 -4.86
C PHE A 138 15.55 -11.92 -4.44
N GLY A 139 14.61 -11.93 -5.37
CA GLY A 139 13.25 -12.40 -5.17
C GLY A 139 12.84 -13.37 -6.26
N LEU A 140 12.34 -14.54 -5.88
CA LEU A 140 11.76 -15.53 -6.78
C LEU A 140 10.26 -15.57 -6.51
N CYS A 141 9.45 -15.47 -7.56
CA CYS A 141 7.99 -15.51 -7.45
C CYS A 141 7.44 -16.48 -8.47
N SER A 142 6.60 -17.40 -8.01
CA SER A 142 5.93 -18.41 -8.81
C SER A 142 4.42 -18.32 -8.60
N GLN A 143 3.67 -18.19 -9.68
CA GLN A 143 2.22 -18.22 -9.68
C GLN A 143 1.75 -19.42 -10.50
N LEU A 144 0.96 -20.30 -9.90
CA LEU A 144 0.42 -21.51 -10.50
C LEU A 144 -1.10 -21.45 -10.47
N SER A 145 -1.73 -21.48 -11.64
CA SER A 145 -3.17 -21.63 -11.79
C SER A 145 -3.51 -23.12 -11.69
N LEU A 146 -4.06 -23.55 -10.55
CA LEU A 146 -4.42 -24.95 -10.29
C LEU A 146 -5.70 -25.32 -11.04
N THR A 147 -6.69 -24.43 -10.99
CA THR A 147 -7.95 -24.53 -11.74
C THR A 147 -8.33 -23.13 -12.27
N PRO A 148 -9.33 -23.00 -13.16
CA PRO A 148 -9.79 -21.69 -13.62
C PRO A 148 -10.24 -20.76 -12.47
N SER A 149 -10.61 -21.34 -11.32
CA SER A 149 -11.07 -20.61 -10.13
C SER A 149 -10.03 -20.56 -9.01
N SER A 150 -8.90 -21.27 -9.11
CA SER A 150 -7.90 -21.31 -8.03
C SER A 150 -6.48 -21.05 -8.51
N SER A 151 -5.78 -20.20 -7.76
CA SER A 151 -4.39 -19.86 -8.04
C SER A 151 -3.55 -19.88 -6.76
N LEU A 152 -2.34 -20.40 -6.89
CA LEU A 152 -1.34 -20.49 -5.83
C LEU A 152 -0.18 -19.56 -6.19
N LEU A 153 0.16 -18.65 -5.30
CA LEU A 153 1.30 -17.76 -5.37
C LEU A 153 2.31 -18.17 -4.31
N LEU A 154 3.54 -18.43 -4.73
CA LEU A 154 4.69 -18.71 -3.89
C LEU A 154 5.76 -17.67 -4.19
N SER A 155 6.06 -16.84 -3.21
CA SER A 155 7.02 -15.75 -3.31
C SER A 155 8.08 -15.91 -2.24
N THR A 156 9.30 -15.61 -2.61
CA THR A 156 10.41 -15.76 -1.71
C THR A 156 11.52 -14.78 -2.00
N GLU A 157 11.89 -14.03 -0.98
CA GLU A 157 12.87 -12.97 -1.09
C GLU A 157 14.02 -13.20 -0.09
N LYS A 158 15.22 -12.84 -0.52
CA LYS A 158 16.42 -12.87 0.29
C LYS A 158 17.16 -11.56 0.08
N HIS A 159 17.31 -10.83 1.18
CA HIS A 159 18.09 -9.61 1.22
C HIS A 159 19.50 -9.92 1.73
N GLY A 160 20.55 -9.49 1.02
CA GLY A 160 21.92 -9.84 1.39
C GLY A 160 22.40 -9.33 2.74
N GLU A 161 21.78 -8.26 3.25
CA GLU A 161 22.09 -7.64 4.55
C GLU A 161 21.35 -8.32 5.73
N LYS A 162 20.14 -8.83 5.49
CA LYS A 162 19.29 -9.39 6.55
C LYS A 162 19.59 -10.87 6.74
N LYS A 163 19.73 -11.29 8.00
CA LYS A 163 19.77 -12.71 8.36
C LYS A 163 18.36 -13.28 8.23
N GLY A 164 18.10 -13.98 7.14
CA GLY A 164 16.84 -14.68 6.92
C GLY A 164 16.37 -14.64 5.48
N ARG A 165 15.33 -15.42 5.21
CA ARG A 165 14.61 -15.44 3.94
C ARG A 165 13.17 -15.11 4.28
N ARG A 166 12.52 -14.25 3.49
CA ARG A 166 11.08 -14.10 3.57
C ARG A 166 10.43 -15.06 2.58
N LEU A 167 9.41 -15.77 3.05
CA LEU A 167 8.58 -16.67 2.29
C LEU A 167 7.14 -16.21 2.44
N ARG A 168 6.42 -16.12 1.33
CA ARG A 168 4.99 -15.81 1.32
C ARG A 168 4.29 -16.75 0.36
N ALA A 169 3.24 -17.39 0.85
CA ALA A 169 2.38 -18.30 0.12
C ALA A 169 0.95 -17.78 0.18
N MET A 170 0.27 -17.69 -0.96
CA MET A 170 -1.12 -17.26 -1.04
C MET A 170 -1.88 -18.21 -1.96
N LEU A 171 -2.98 -18.77 -1.46
CA LEU A 171 -3.96 -19.54 -2.22
C LEU A 171 -5.21 -18.69 -2.36
N PHE A 172 -5.55 -18.35 -3.59
CA PHE A 172 -6.77 -17.64 -3.95
C PHE A 172 -7.75 -18.61 -4.60
N HIS A 173 -8.99 -18.65 -4.11
CA HIS A 173 -10.07 -19.47 -4.67
C HIS A 173 -11.34 -18.64 -4.85
N LYS A 174 -11.84 -18.59 -6.09
CA LYS A 174 -13.04 -17.87 -6.48
C LYS A 174 -14.26 -18.79 -6.41
N LEU A 175 -15.21 -18.44 -5.57
CA LEU A 175 -16.55 -19.03 -5.50
C LEU A 175 -17.55 -18.15 -6.28
N PRO A 176 -18.79 -18.62 -6.54
CA PRO A 176 -19.78 -17.87 -7.31
C PRO A 176 -20.13 -16.50 -6.71
N GLU A 177 -20.18 -16.40 -5.38
CA GLU A 177 -20.57 -15.17 -4.65
C GLU A 177 -19.53 -14.72 -3.61
N HIS A 178 -18.41 -15.45 -3.50
CA HIS A 178 -17.39 -15.22 -2.49
C HIS A 178 -15.99 -15.40 -3.07
N ASP A 179 -15.03 -14.68 -2.53
CA ASP A 179 -13.62 -14.91 -2.74
C ASP A 179 -13.00 -15.42 -1.43
N VAL A 180 -12.28 -16.53 -1.51
CA VAL A 180 -11.56 -17.12 -0.38
C VAL A 180 -10.06 -16.96 -0.59
N THR A 181 -9.39 -16.39 0.39
CA THR A 181 -7.95 -16.16 0.39
C THR A 181 -7.32 -16.79 1.62
N LEU A 182 -6.44 -17.76 1.40
CA LEU A 182 -5.56 -18.31 2.43
C LEU A 182 -4.16 -17.77 2.18
N GLU A 183 -3.57 -17.13 3.16
CA GLU A 183 -2.25 -16.55 3.04
C GLU A 183 -1.38 -16.85 4.25
N ALA A 184 -0.11 -17.12 4.01
CA ALA A 184 0.86 -17.41 5.04
C ALA A 184 2.20 -16.77 4.68
N ALA A 185 2.82 -16.08 5.65
CA ALA A 185 4.04 -15.33 5.45
C ALA A 185 5.01 -15.45 6.65
N TRP A 186 6.30 -15.56 6.33
CA TRP A 186 7.39 -15.75 7.28
C TRP A 186 8.66 -15.04 6.82
N PRO A 187 9.13 -13.97 7.51
CA PRO A 187 8.36 -13.06 8.35
C PRO A 187 7.54 -12.09 7.51
N GLU A 188 6.36 -11.68 7.98
CA GLU A 188 5.51 -10.67 7.32
C GLU A 188 5.83 -9.26 7.82
N LEU A 189 5.72 -8.27 6.92
CA LEU A 189 6.02 -6.87 7.20
C LEU A 189 4.73 -6.07 7.40
N PHE A 190 4.60 -5.39 8.53
CA PHE A 190 3.48 -4.51 8.86
C PHE A 190 3.94 -3.05 8.96
N LEU A 191 3.05 -2.13 8.58
CA LEU A 191 3.22 -0.70 8.65
C LEU A 191 2.19 -0.08 9.61
N ASP A 192 2.71 0.71 10.54
CA ASP A 192 1.97 1.48 11.52
C ASP A 192 1.58 2.88 10.97
N HIS A 193 0.49 3.47 11.48
CA HIS A 193 0.01 4.83 11.22
C HIS A 193 1.08 5.91 11.45
N LYS A 194 2.09 5.66 12.28
CA LYS A 194 3.24 6.56 12.46
C LYS A 194 4.28 6.47 11.34
N GLY A 195 4.13 5.54 10.40
CA GLY A 195 5.10 5.25 9.34
C GLY A 195 6.22 4.29 9.78
N ARG A 196 5.99 3.50 10.83
CA ARG A 196 6.98 2.57 11.41
C ARG A 196 6.72 1.15 10.92
N TYR A 197 7.78 0.38 10.75
CA TYR A 197 7.70 -0.98 10.25
C TYR A 197 7.93 -2.03 11.34
N TRP A 198 7.11 -3.07 11.31
CA TRP A 198 7.14 -4.19 12.24
C TRP A 198 7.26 -5.51 11.47
N GLU A 199 8.24 -6.33 11.83
CA GLU A 199 8.39 -7.69 11.30
C GLU A 199 7.75 -8.69 12.26
N VAL A 200 6.73 -9.39 11.78
CA VAL A 200 6.05 -10.47 12.50
C VAL A 200 6.61 -11.81 12.03
N PRO A 201 7.17 -12.67 12.91
CA PRO A 201 7.83 -13.90 12.52
C PRO A 201 6.97 -14.89 11.72
N GLU A 202 5.70 -15.03 12.09
CA GLU A 202 4.72 -15.89 11.42
C GLU A 202 3.37 -15.16 11.37
N SER A 203 2.79 -15.05 10.18
CA SER A 203 1.44 -14.50 9.96
C SER A 203 0.68 -15.42 9.02
N ILE A 204 -0.48 -15.90 9.43
CA ILE A 204 -1.38 -16.73 8.62
C ILE A 204 -2.78 -16.10 8.67
N SER A 205 -3.40 -15.88 7.51
CA SER A 205 -4.78 -15.40 7.39
C SER A 205 -5.60 -16.31 6.48
N LEU A 206 -6.85 -16.55 6.87
CA LEU A 206 -7.86 -17.23 6.07
C LEU A 206 -9.09 -16.33 6.03
N ASP A 207 -9.34 -15.73 4.88
CA ASP A 207 -10.36 -14.71 4.69
C ASP A 207 -11.36 -15.12 3.62
N CYS A 208 -12.63 -14.85 3.88
CA CYS A 208 -13.74 -15.05 2.97
C CYS A 208 -14.49 -13.72 2.85
N SER A 209 -14.51 -13.16 1.64
CA SER A 209 -15.18 -11.89 1.34
C SER A 209 -16.31 -12.08 0.34
N SER A 210 -17.44 -11.42 0.56
CA SER A 210 -18.50 -11.32 -0.45
C SER A 210 -18.01 -10.61 -1.71
N LEU A 211 -18.54 -10.97 -2.88
CA LEU A 211 -18.23 -10.28 -4.13
C LEU A 211 -18.48 -8.76 -4.05
N VAL A 212 -17.71 -8.05 -4.87
CA VAL A 212 -17.71 -6.59 -4.92
C VAL A 212 -18.99 -6.08 -5.62
N SER A 213 -19.98 -5.66 -4.85
CA SER A 213 -21.08 -4.81 -5.35
C SER A 213 -20.66 -3.34 -5.33
N GLU A 214 -20.99 -2.55 -6.36
CA GLU A 214 -20.67 -1.10 -6.42
C GLU A 214 -21.40 -0.32 -5.32
N ASP A 215 -22.70 -0.59 -5.14
CA ASP A 215 -23.50 -0.11 -4.01
C ASP A 215 -24.05 -1.32 -3.25
N GLY A 216 -24.17 -1.22 -1.92
CA GLY A 216 -24.88 -2.20 -1.11
C GLY A 216 -24.07 -2.82 0.02
N LEU A 217 -24.59 -3.95 0.50
CA LEU A 217 -24.08 -4.66 1.66
C LEU A 217 -22.88 -5.54 1.28
N ARG A 218 -21.81 -5.45 2.07
CA ARG A 218 -20.66 -6.35 1.99
C ARG A 218 -20.37 -6.94 3.35
N TYR A 219 -19.87 -8.16 3.35
CA TYR A 219 -19.42 -8.83 4.56
C TYR A 219 -18.11 -9.56 4.32
N ARG A 220 -17.35 -9.70 5.39
CA ARG A 220 -16.07 -10.41 5.40
C ARG A 220 -15.92 -11.16 6.71
N PHE A 221 -15.44 -12.39 6.61
CA PHE A 221 -15.09 -13.24 7.74
C PHE A 221 -13.64 -13.67 7.58
N GLY A 222 -12.86 -13.60 8.66
CA GLY A 222 -11.43 -13.89 8.63
C GLY A 222 -10.99 -14.62 9.89
N LEU A 223 -10.03 -15.53 9.74
CA LEU A 223 -9.28 -16.13 10.83
C LEU A 223 -7.82 -15.78 10.66
N HIS A 224 -7.24 -15.12 11.65
CA HIS A 224 -5.86 -14.65 11.63
C HIS A 224 -5.07 -15.28 12.76
N LYS A 225 -3.85 -15.71 12.49
CA LYS A 225 -2.91 -16.23 13.47
C LYS A 225 -1.57 -15.53 13.32
N ASN A 226 -1.08 -14.96 14.41
CA ASN A 226 0.30 -14.49 14.49
C ASN A 226 1.11 -15.34 15.46
N GLY A 227 2.34 -15.65 15.06
CA GLY A 227 3.32 -16.36 15.85
C GLY A 227 4.56 -15.50 16.15
N GLY A 228 5.10 -15.67 17.35
CA GLY A 228 6.31 -15.00 17.81
C GLY A 228 6.10 -13.55 18.27
N HIS A 229 7.20 -12.91 18.68
CA HIS A 229 7.19 -11.53 19.14
C HIS A 229 7.53 -10.58 17.98
N PRO A 230 6.67 -9.57 17.67
CA PRO A 230 6.96 -8.60 16.63
C PRO A 230 8.24 -7.81 16.92
N ARG A 231 9.06 -7.59 15.89
CA ARG A 231 10.31 -6.82 15.99
C ARG A 231 10.19 -5.53 15.19
N ALA A 232 10.60 -4.41 15.76
CA ALA A 232 10.71 -3.18 15.01
C ALA A 232 11.85 -3.30 13.98
N VAL A 233 11.58 -2.91 12.73
CA VAL A 233 12.61 -2.91 11.66
C VAL A 233 13.58 -1.75 11.85
N ASP A 234 13.07 -0.64 12.37
CA ASP A 234 13.85 0.52 12.75
C ASP A 234 14.12 0.40 14.26
N ASN A 235 15.38 0.55 14.71
CA ASN A 235 15.81 0.42 16.11
C ASN A 235 15.17 1.49 17.01
N ILE A 236 13.86 1.37 17.26
CA ILE A 236 13.06 2.28 18.06
C ILE A 236 12.57 1.51 19.27
N THR A 237 12.78 2.06 20.46
CA THR A 237 12.41 1.52 21.79
C THR A 237 10.91 1.63 22.08
N ASP A 238 10.06 1.54 21.05
CA ASP A 238 8.62 1.58 21.22
C ASP A 238 8.06 0.16 21.34
N GLU A 239 6.98 0.01 22.11
CA GLU A 239 6.29 -1.27 22.27
C GLU A 239 5.52 -1.64 20.99
N PRO A 240 5.47 -2.94 20.63
CA PRO A 240 4.70 -3.40 19.48
C PRO A 240 3.20 -3.16 19.66
N PRO A 241 2.46 -2.82 18.59
CA PRO A 241 1.02 -2.69 18.63
C PRO A 241 0.35 -3.96 19.12
N LEU A 242 -0.65 -3.78 20.00
CA LEU A 242 -1.37 -4.90 20.61
C LEU A 242 -2.08 -5.77 19.59
N SER A 243 -2.33 -5.34 18.36
CA SER A 243 -2.91 -6.20 17.32
C SER A 243 -1.90 -7.23 16.81
N LEU A 244 -0.61 -6.91 16.74
CA LEU A 244 0.46 -7.78 16.20
C LEU A 244 0.95 -8.86 17.16
N MET A 245 0.56 -8.80 18.43
CA MET A 245 0.95 -9.80 19.42
C MET A 245 0.42 -11.19 19.07
N GLN A 246 1.17 -12.22 19.48
CA GLN A 246 0.85 -13.63 19.27
C GLN A 246 -0.59 -13.98 19.69
N GLY A 247 -1.26 -14.79 18.88
CA GLY A 247 -2.61 -15.27 19.16
C GLY A 247 -3.39 -15.59 17.90
N ILE A 248 -4.58 -16.16 18.09
CA ILE A 248 -5.54 -16.44 17.03
C ILE A 248 -6.71 -15.46 17.19
N CYS A 249 -7.12 -14.82 16.11
CA CYS A 249 -8.21 -13.85 16.05
C CYS A 249 -9.21 -14.28 14.99
N GLY A 250 -10.46 -14.53 15.40
CA GLY A 250 -11.60 -14.54 14.48
C GLY A 250 -12.11 -13.12 14.31
N LYS A 251 -12.31 -12.68 13.06
CA LYS A 251 -12.88 -11.38 12.74
C LYS A 251 -14.07 -11.51 11.80
N ALA A 252 -15.07 -10.67 12.02
CA ALA A 252 -16.19 -10.50 11.12
C ALA A 252 -16.46 -9.01 10.93
N ALA A 253 -16.82 -8.61 9.72
CA ALA A 253 -17.30 -7.26 9.48
C ALA A 253 -18.42 -7.23 8.46
N VAL A 254 -19.27 -6.23 8.62
CA VAL A 254 -20.33 -5.91 7.69
C VAL A 254 -20.25 -4.42 7.38
N SER A 255 -20.41 -4.05 6.12
CA SER A 255 -20.43 -2.66 5.69
C SER A 255 -21.55 -2.43 4.68
N TYR A 256 -22.05 -1.21 4.65
CA TYR A 256 -22.99 -0.74 3.65
C TYR A 256 -22.43 0.52 3.00
N GLU A 257 -22.23 0.46 1.69
CA GLU A 257 -21.71 1.56 0.87
C GLU A 257 -22.84 2.13 0.00
N LYS A 258 -22.91 3.45 -0.08
CA LYS A 258 -23.85 4.16 -0.94
C LYS A 258 -23.20 5.39 -1.55
N SER A 259 -23.37 5.54 -2.86
CA SER A 259 -22.94 6.71 -3.61
C SER A 259 -24.12 7.48 -4.22
N LYS A 260 -23.99 8.80 -4.34
CA LYS A 260 -24.96 9.65 -5.04
C LYS A 260 -24.23 10.74 -5.81
N ASP A 261 -24.46 10.75 -7.12
CA ASP A 261 -23.96 11.80 -8.01
C ASP A 261 -24.91 13.02 -7.94
N PHE A 262 -24.37 14.20 -7.62
CA PHE A 262 -25.08 15.47 -7.77
C PHE A 262 -25.11 15.91 -9.23
N TRP A 263 -23.99 15.68 -9.92
CA TRP A 263 -23.79 16.06 -11.29
C TRP A 263 -22.83 15.08 -11.95
N ARG A 264 -23.13 14.67 -13.18
CA ARG A 264 -22.28 13.79 -13.98
C ARG A 264 -22.57 13.98 -15.45
N ILE A 265 -21.54 14.26 -16.24
CA ILE A 265 -21.67 14.31 -17.70
C ILE A 265 -21.20 12.97 -18.25
N LYS A 266 -22.16 12.16 -18.73
CA LYS A 266 -21.87 10.92 -19.43
C LYS A 266 -21.33 11.21 -20.82
N GLU A 267 -20.23 10.55 -21.17
CA GLU A 267 -19.65 10.65 -22.50
C GLU A 267 -20.55 9.95 -23.53
N LYS A 268 -20.86 10.65 -24.63
CA LYS A 268 -21.55 10.07 -25.79
C LYS A 268 -20.52 9.53 -26.79
N LYS A 269 -20.91 8.54 -27.61
CA LYS A 269 -20.03 7.98 -28.66
C LYS A 269 -19.57 9.04 -29.66
N GLU A 270 -20.38 10.05 -29.90
CA GLU A 270 -20.11 11.19 -30.78
C GLU A 270 -18.97 12.08 -30.24
N ASP A 271 -18.88 12.27 -28.92
CA ASP A 271 -17.85 13.08 -28.25
C ASP A 271 -16.42 12.51 -28.39
N ILE A 272 -16.27 11.28 -28.89
CA ILE A 272 -14.98 10.60 -29.03
C ILE A 272 -14.39 10.87 -30.43
N ILE A 273 -15.23 11.26 -31.39
CA ILE A 273 -14.84 11.49 -32.78
C ILE A 273 -14.79 13.00 -33.00
N ILE A 274 -13.58 13.53 -33.21
CA ILE A 274 -13.37 14.95 -33.51
C ILE A 274 -13.25 15.09 -35.03
N GLU A 275 -14.09 15.94 -35.63
CA GLU A 275 -13.94 16.34 -37.03
C GLU A 275 -12.85 17.43 -37.10
N THR A 276 -11.74 17.11 -37.75
CA THR A 276 -10.65 18.05 -38.04
C THR A 276 -10.58 18.25 -39.56
N ASP A 277 -9.93 19.31 -40.02
CA ASP A 277 -9.71 19.60 -41.45
C ASP A 277 -9.03 18.45 -42.23
N LYS A 278 -8.45 17.47 -41.51
CA LYS A 278 -7.80 16.25 -42.06
C LYS A 278 -8.67 14.98 -41.95
N GLY A 279 -9.94 15.10 -41.56
CA GLY A 279 -10.89 14.00 -41.39
C GLY A 279 -11.30 13.74 -39.92
N ARG A 280 -11.96 12.61 -39.69
CA ARG A 280 -12.46 12.17 -38.37
C ARG A 280 -11.34 11.52 -37.56
N ILE A 281 -10.94 12.14 -36.46
CA ILE A 281 -9.90 11.64 -35.56
C ILE A 281 -10.56 11.08 -34.29
N TYR A 282 -10.26 9.82 -33.98
CA TYR A 282 -10.68 9.19 -32.73
C TYR A 282 -9.76 9.61 -31.58
N ARG A 283 -10.30 10.37 -30.61
CA ARG A 283 -9.55 10.86 -29.44
C ARG A 283 -10.23 10.41 -28.14
N PRO A 284 -9.91 9.20 -27.64
CA PRO A 284 -10.38 8.77 -26.33
C PRO A 284 -9.65 9.51 -25.21
N SER A 285 -10.25 9.53 -24.02
CA SER A 285 -9.60 10.02 -22.80
C SER A 285 -8.31 9.23 -22.52
N TYR A 286 -7.40 9.87 -21.80
CA TYR A 286 -6.16 9.23 -21.37
C TYR A 286 -6.40 8.11 -20.35
N ASP A 287 -7.47 8.20 -19.55
CA ASP A 287 -7.95 7.18 -18.62
C ASP A 287 -9.48 7.09 -18.73
N ILE A 288 -10.02 5.87 -18.89
CA ILE A 288 -11.47 5.63 -18.98
C ILE A 288 -12.21 6.08 -17.71
N ARG A 289 -11.59 6.02 -16.53
CA ARG A 289 -12.26 6.43 -15.28
C ARG A 289 -12.42 7.92 -15.12
N LEU A 290 -11.55 8.68 -15.78
CA LEU A 290 -11.51 10.14 -15.71
C LEU A 290 -12.23 10.76 -16.91
N ARG A 291 -12.91 9.95 -17.73
CA ARG A 291 -13.64 10.41 -18.93
C ARG A 291 -14.91 11.21 -18.58
N GLU A 292 -15.52 10.92 -17.43
CA GLU A 292 -16.80 11.50 -17.00
C GLU A 292 -16.56 12.48 -15.84
N PRO A 293 -16.64 13.80 -16.08
CA PRO A 293 -16.58 14.76 -15.01
C PRO A 293 -17.85 14.63 -14.15
N HIS A 294 -17.66 14.63 -12.84
CA HIS A 294 -18.72 14.37 -11.88
C HIS A 294 -18.46 15.06 -10.55
N ALA A 295 -19.54 15.31 -9.81
CA ALA A 295 -19.56 15.71 -8.43
C ALA A 295 -20.43 14.71 -7.67
N ALA A 296 -19.84 14.01 -6.71
CA ALA A 296 -20.49 12.89 -6.02
C ALA A 296 -20.18 12.90 -4.53
N VAL A 297 -21.15 12.46 -3.73
CA VAL A 297 -20.96 12.10 -2.33
C VAL A 297 -21.09 10.60 -2.20
N SER A 298 -20.13 9.97 -1.54
CA SER A 298 -20.18 8.57 -1.17
C SER A 298 -19.98 8.42 0.33
N GLY A 299 -20.68 7.45 0.91
CA GLY A 299 -20.58 7.14 2.32
C GLY A 299 -20.53 5.63 2.53
N ILE A 300 -19.76 5.21 3.54
CA ILE A 300 -19.72 3.84 4.02
C ILE A 300 -19.88 3.85 5.53
N ILE A 301 -20.69 2.93 6.04
CA ILE A 301 -20.84 2.65 7.47
C ILE A 301 -20.72 1.16 7.66
N GLY A 302 -19.98 0.72 8.67
CA GLY A 302 -19.81 -0.69 8.96
C GLY A 302 -19.50 -0.96 10.42
N GLY A 303 -19.57 -2.24 10.77
CA GLY A 303 -19.21 -2.74 12.09
C GLY A 303 -18.23 -3.88 11.99
N THR A 304 -17.35 -3.98 12.98
CA THR A 304 -16.39 -5.07 13.15
C THR A 304 -16.61 -5.78 14.48
N LEU A 305 -16.42 -7.10 14.43
CA LEU A 305 -16.45 -8.00 15.57
C LEU A 305 -15.14 -8.77 15.57
N GLU A 306 -14.45 -8.78 16.70
CA GLU A 306 -13.18 -9.47 16.88
C GLU A 306 -13.27 -10.38 18.10
N ALA A 307 -12.84 -11.62 17.96
CA ALA A 307 -12.76 -12.59 19.03
C ALA A 307 -11.36 -13.20 19.06
N TRP A 308 -10.70 -13.12 20.21
CA TRP A 308 -9.34 -13.63 20.40
C TRP A 308 -9.38 -14.97 21.13
N LEU A 309 -8.85 -16.00 20.50
CA LEU A 309 -8.69 -17.34 21.04
C LEU A 309 -7.23 -17.53 21.44
N ASN A 310 -7.00 -17.79 22.73
CA ASN A 310 -5.68 -18.01 23.34
C ASN A 310 -4.76 -16.77 23.30
N ASN A 311 -4.86 -15.91 24.31
CA ASN A 311 -3.86 -14.86 24.57
C ASN A 311 -2.60 -15.55 25.07
N GLY A 312 -1.54 -15.62 24.24
CA GLY A 312 -0.26 -16.21 24.62
C GLY A 312 0.23 -15.66 25.96
N SER A 313 0.37 -16.53 26.94
CA SER A 313 0.65 -16.22 28.35
C SER A 313 2.14 -15.98 28.63
N SER A 314 2.81 -15.12 27.87
CA SER A 314 4.27 -14.94 28.05
C SER A 314 4.82 -13.56 27.66
N SER A 315 4.22 -12.48 28.17
CA SER A 315 4.96 -11.21 28.32
C SER A 315 4.62 -10.57 29.66
N SER A 316 5.65 -10.45 30.50
CA SER A 316 5.70 -9.88 31.85
C SER A 316 5.46 -8.37 31.94
N SER A 317 4.80 -7.75 30.95
CA SER A 317 4.38 -6.34 30.99
C SER A 317 2.89 -6.26 31.37
N ALA A 318 2.62 -6.22 32.67
CA ALA A 318 1.30 -6.23 33.30
C ALA A 318 0.39 -5.01 33.01
N SER A 319 0.64 -4.21 31.97
CA SER A 319 -0.04 -2.92 31.75
C SER A 319 -1.06 -2.90 30.60
N ARG A 320 -1.09 -3.89 29.71
CA ARG A 320 -2.02 -3.89 28.55
C ARG A 320 -2.65 -5.26 28.29
N HIS A 321 -3.79 -5.52 28.93
CA HIS A 321 -4.59 -6.71 28.70
C HIS A 321 -5.41 -6.56 27.40
N ARG A 322 -5.19 -7.44 26.42
CA ARG A 322 -6.02 -7.50 25.20
C ARG A 322 -7.40 -8.09 25.56
N SER A 323 -8.50 -7.41 25.21
CA SER A 323 -9.83 -7.95 25.49
C SER A 323 -10.10 -9.20 24.64
N PRO A 324 -10.73 -10.24 25.20
CA PRO A 324 -11.03 -11.47 24.46
C PRO A 324 -12.06 -11.23 23.35
N PHE A 325 -12.87 -10.17 23.47
CA PHE A 325 -13.86 -9.77 22.49
C PHE A 325 -13.78 -8.26 22.25
N GLY A 326 -14.00 -7.85 21.00
CA GLY A 326 -14.01 -6.46 20.56
C GLY A 326 -15.16 -6.22 19.60
N VAL A 327 -15.85 -5.10 19.78
CA VAL A 327 -16.88 -4.61 18.85
C VAL A 327 -16.59 -3.17 18.56
N ASP A 328 -16.57 -2.80 17.29
CA ASP A 328 -16.43 -1.41 16.87
C ASP A 328 -17.30 -1.08 15.66
N LEU A 329 -17.52 0.22 15.46
CA LEU A 329 -18.19 0.77 14.30
C LEU A 329 -17.23 1.73 13.61
N PHE A 330 -17.15 1.62 12.29
CA PHE A 330 -16.37 2.53 11.45
C PHE A 330 -17.28 3.19 10.43
N GLY A 331 -16.86 4.37 9.98
CA GLY A 331 -17.58 5.11 8.96
C GLY A 331 -16.65 6.02 8.19
N SER A 332 -16.97 6.24 6.93
CA SER A 332 -16.26 7.20 6.09
C SER A 332 -17.23 7.94 5.18
N LEU A 333 -16.98 9.23 4.98
CA LEU A 333 -17.72 10.10 4.08
C LEU A 333 -16.74 10.73 3.10
N CYS A 334 -16.99 10.62 1.80
CA CYS A 334 -16.18 11.21 0.76
C CYS A 334 -17.01 12.12 -0.14
N TYR A 335 -16.42 13.25 -0.48
CA TYR A 335 -16.87 14.14 -1.53
C TYR A 335 -15.83 14.15 -2.65
N THR A 336 -16.23 13.75 -3.85
CA THR A 336 -15.42 13.79 -5.06
C THR A 336 -15.94 14.88 -5.97
N PHE A 337 -15.05 15.76 -6.40
CA PHE A 337 -15.30 16.72 -7.47
C PHE A 337 -14.25 16.57 -8.56
N GLN A 338 -14.69 16.27 -9.77
CA GLN A 338 -13.84 16.17 -10.94
C GLN A 338 -14.33 17.12 -12.04
N HIS A 339 -13.43 17.99 -12.46
CA HIS A 339 -13.57 18.83 -13.64
C HIS A 339 -12.72 18.28 -14.79
N GLY A 340 -13.26 18.34 -16.01
CA GLY A 340 -12.60 17.88 -17.23
C GLY A 340 -12.81 16.41 -17.58
N LYS A 341 -12.60 16.10 -18.87
CA LYS A 341 -12.74 14.76 -19.47
C LYS A 341 -11.38 14.04 -19.63
N PHE A 342 -10.28 14.70 -19.27
CA PHE A 342 -8.91 14.19 -19.39
C PHE A 342 -8.59 13.67 -20.81
N LYS A 343 -8.85 14.51 -21.80
CA LYS A 343 -8.65 14.31 -23.24
C LYS A 343 -7.67 15.31 -23.83
N GLU A 344 -7.72 16.56 -23.37
CA GLU A 344 -6.87 17.61 -23.93
C GLU A 344 -5.42 17.49 -23.46
N SER A 345 -4.52 18.12 -24.20
CA SER A 345 -3.10 18.07 -23.92
C SER A 345 -2.71 18.82 -22.63
N PHE A 346 -3.49 19.79 -22.17
CA PHE A 346 -3.14 20.61 -21.00
C PHE A 346 -4.40 21.08 -20.28
N GLY A 347 -4.34 21.14 -18.94
CA GLY A 347 -5.34 21.83 -18.11
C GLY A 347 -6.76 21.28 -18.14
N ASP A 348 -7.00 20.09 -18.69
CA ASP A 348 -8.33 19.48 -18.77
C ASP A 348 -8.75 18.96 -17.40
N LEU A 349 -7.92 18.10 -16.79
CA LEU A 349 -8.29 17.41 -15.57
C LEU A 349 -7.86 18.18 -14.32
N THR A 350 -8.86 18.50 -13.50
CA THR A 350 -8.68 18.92 -12.11
C THR A 350 -9.62 18.09 -11.24
N ARG A 351 -9.09 17.41 -10.22
CA ARG A 351 -9.89 16.58 -9.31
C ARG A 351 -9.51 16.84 -7.87
N VAL A 352 -10.53 16.97 -7.03
CA VAL A 352 -10.42 17.11 -5.59
C VAL A 352 -11.28 16.04 -4.95
N ASP A 353 -10.68 15.18 -4.13
CA ASP A 353 -11.39 14.27 -3.26
C ASP A 353 -11.13 14.66 -1.82
N ALA A 354 -12.19 14.82 -1.03
CA ALA A 354 -12.12 15.09 0.39
C ALA A 354 -12.85 13.97 1.14
N ARG A 355 -12.14 13.27 2.02
CA ARG A 355 -12.64 12.11 2.74
C ARG A 355 -12.46 12.29 4.24
N LEU A 356 -13.54 12.09 4.99
CA LEU A 356 -13.55 12.10 6.44
C LEU A 356 -13.72 10.66 6.94
N ASP A 357 -12.74 10.19 7.69
CA ASP A 357 -12.66 8.84 8.23
C ASP A 357 -12.84 8.82 9.74
N VAL A 358 -13.68 7.88 10.18
CA VAL A 358 -13.90 7.52 11.58
C VAL A 358 -13.59 6.03 11.71
N SER A 359 -12.40 5.73 12.26
CA SER A 359 -11.94 4.34 12.42
C SER A 359 -12.59 3.62 13.60
N SER A 360 -12.99 4.35 14.65
CA SER A 360 -13.62 3.80 15.86
C SER A 360 -14.66 4.75 16.45
N ALA A 361 -15.95 4.47 16.24
CA ALA A 361 -17.02 5.28 16.81
C ALA A 361 -17.11 5.10 18.34
N LEU A 362 -16.83 3.89 18.85
CA LEU A 362 -16.84 3.63 20.28
C LEU A 362 -15.67 4.35 20.97
N GLY A 363 -14.49 4.34 20.35
CA GLY A 363 -13.33 5.12 20.79
C GLY A 363 -13.65 6.61 20.83
N LEU A 364 -14.26 7.15 19.77
CA LEU A 364 -14.70 8.54 19.71
C LEU A 364 -15.67 8.89 20.82
N ALA A 365 -16.72 8.10 21.02
CA ALA A 365 -17.73 8.36 22.06
C ALA A 365 -17.11 8.37 23.46
N LYS A 366 -16.19 7.44 23.75
CA LYS A 366 -15.40 7.43 25.00
C LYS A 366 -14.53 8.67 25.13
N GLN A 367 -13.90 9.13 24.05
CA GLN A 367 -13.06 10.33 24.06
C GLN A 367 -13.90 11.60 24.30
N VAL A 368 -15.01 11.76 23.58
CA VAL A 368 -15.92 12.90 23.70
C VAL A 368 -16.55 12.95 25.09
N SER A 369 -17.00 11.82 25.64
CA SER A 369 -17.56 11.76 27.00
C SER A 369 -16.53 12.12 28.09
N LYS A 370 -15.26 11.72 27.94
CA LYS A 370 -14.17 12.14 28.85
C LYS A 370 -13.92 13.64 28.80
N VAL A 371 -13.99 14.26 27.61
CA VAL A 371 -13.86 15.71 27.43
C VAL A 371 -15.02 16.45 28.11
N PHE A 372 -16.25 15.98 27.93
CA PHE A 372 -17.43 16.58 28.58
C PHE A 372 -17.45 16.39 30.11
N ARG A 373 -16.84 15.32 30.64
CA ARG A 373 -16.80 15.04 32.09
C ARG A 373 -15.72 15.79 32.89
N LYS A 374 -14.92 16.69 32.29
CA LYS A 374 -13.90 17.51 32.98
C LYS A 374 -12.97 16.71 33.92
N ALA A 375 -12.57 15.49 33.54
CA ALA A 375 -11.55 14.76 34.28
C ALA A 375 -10.15 15.27 33.89
N SER A 376 -9.60 16.15 34.72
CA SER A 376 -8.19 16.50 34.74
C SER A 376 -7.37 15.27 35.15
N SER A 377 -6.87 14.52 34.18
CA SER A 377 -5.73 13.63 34.39
C SER A 377 -4.95 13.49 33.09
N ASN A 378 -3.68 13.88 33.13
CA ASN A 378 -2.68 13.53 32.13
C ASN A 378 -2.69 12.01 31.91
N ASN A 379 -3.31 11.56 30.81
CA ASN A 379 -3.11 10.23 30.28
C ASN A 379 -3.34 10.30 28.76
N ALA A 380 -2.44 9.68 28.02
CA ALA A 380 -2.37 9.69 26.57
C ALA A 380 -3.77 9.49 25.96
N ARG A 381 -4.22 10.49 25.20
CA ARG A 381 -5.45 10.36 24.42
C ARG A 381 -5.22 9.26 23.39
N ASP A 382 -6.16 8.34 23.26
CA ASP A 382 -6.08 7.29 22.23
C ASP A 382 -6.12 7.94 20.85
N VAL A 383 -4.94 8.12 20.25
CA VAL A 383 -4.75 8.70 18.90
C VAL A 383 -5.49 7.89 17.83
N LEU A 384 -5.83 6.63 18.13
CA LEU A 384 -6.59 5.72 17.29
C LEU A 384 -8.07 6.12 17.15
N SER A 385 -8.62 6.91 18.08
CA SER A 385 -10.03 7.30 18.04
C SER A 385 -10.30 8.65 17.40
N SER A 386 -9.31 9.46 17.00
CA SER A 386 -9.59 10.78 16.42
C SER A 386 -10.11 10.68 14.98
N PRO A 387 -11.08 11.53 14.54
CA PRO A 387 -11.49 11.56 13.14
C PRO A 387 -10.35 12.10 12.28
N ARG A 388 -10.27 11.65 11.03
CA ARG A 388 -9.18 11.99 10.11
C ARG A 388 -9.72 12.51 8.79
N LEU A 389 -9.10 13.56 8.28
CA LEU A 389 -9.44 14.15 7.00
C LEU A 389 -8.33 13.83 6.00
N GLU A 390 -8.66 13.10 4.96
CA GLU A 390 -7.82 12.86 3.80
C GLU A 390 -8.24 13.82 2.67
N LEU A 391 -7.29 14.57 2.14
CA LEU A 391 -7.48 15.46 0.99
C LEU A 391 -6.56 15.00 -0.14
N ILE A 392 -7.15 14.69 -1.28
CA ILE A 392 -6.47 14.29 -2.50
C ILE A 392 -6.72 15.37 -3.54
N LEU A 393 -5.65 15.96 -4.06
CA LEU A 393 -5.71 16.94 -5.14
C LEU A 393 -4.95 16.39 -6.34
N GLN A 394 -5.60 16.36 -7.51
CA GLN A 394 -5.02 15.85 -8.75
C GLN A 394 -5.16 16.91 -9.85
N GLN A 395 -4.06 17.22 -10.50
CA GLN A 395 -3.98 18.20 -11.57
C GLN A 395 -3.24 17.62 -12.76
N GLN A 396 -3.81 17.75 -13.95
CA GLN A 396 -3.09 17.42 -15.18
C GLN A 396 -1.96 18.41 -15.40
N VAL A 397 -0.76 17.87 -15.65
CA VAL A 397 0.42 18.66 -15.99
C VAL A 397 0.51 18.80 -17.51
N ALA A 398 0.61 17.68 -18.22
CA ALA A 398 0.76 17.64 -19.66
C ALA A 398 0.36 16.26 -20.21
N GLY A 399 -0.50 16.24 -21.21
CA GLY A 399 -1.05 15.05 -21.87
C GLY A 399 -1.49 13.98 -20.85
N PRO A 400 -0.93 12.76 -20.89
CA PRO A 400 -1.28 11.67 -19.97
C PRO A 400 -0.75 11.84 -18.54
N ILE A 401 -0.01 12.91 -18.23
CA ILE A 401 0.69 13.11 -16.96
C ILE A 401 -0.20 13.88 -15.99
N VAL A 402 -0.44 13.29 -14.82
CA VAL A 402 -1.21 13.87 -13.72
C VAL A 402 -0.35 13.91 -12.47
N PHE A 403 -0.19 15.10 -11.92
CA PHE A 403 0.40 15.27 -10.60
C PHE A 403 -0.70 15.16 -9.54
N SER A 404 -0.44 14.42 -8.48
CA SER A 404 -1.37 14.28 -7.37
C SER A 404 -0.68 14.40 -6.02
N VAL A 405 -1.38 15.03 -5.10
CA VAL A 405 -0.97 15.24 -3.72
C VAL A 405 -2.04 14.69 -2.80
N ASP A 406 -1.63 13.77 -1.94
CA ASP A 406 -2.47 13.17 -0.92
C ASP A 406 -1.97 13.65 0.44
N SER A 407 -2.88 14.16 1.26
CA SER A 407 -2.58 14.68 2.59
C SER A 407 -3.56 14.13 3.61
N LYS A 408 -3.04 13.66 4.73
CA LYS A 408 -3.82 13.09 5.83
C LYS A 408 -3.67 13.95 7.07
N PHE A 409 -4.79 14.39 7.61
CA PHE A 409 -4.84 15.22 8.81
C PHE A 409 -5.59 14.50 9.92
N SER A 410 -5.07 14.57 11.15
CA SER A 410 -5.81 14.17 12.36
C SER A 410 -6.50 15.37 12.99
N LEU A 411 -7.75 15.18 13.38
CA LEU A 411 -8.55 16.18 14.08
C LEU A 411 -8.49 15.90 15.59
N ASN A 412 -7.41 16.33 16.25
CA ASN A 412 -7.23 16.22 17.69
C ASN A 412 -7.61 17.53 18.39
N SER A 413 -8.80 17.58 19.02
CA SER A 413 -9.28 18.75 19.77
C SER A 413 -8.59 18.84 21.15
N PRO A 414 -7.47 19.57 21.29
CA PRO A 414 -7.55 21.02 21.54
C PRO A 414 -6.48 21.86 20.82
N THR A 415 -5.59 21.24 20.02
CA THR A 415 -4.39 21.86 19.42
C THR A 415 -4.54 22.14 17.92
N GLY A 416 -5.70 21.85 17.34
CA GLY A 416 -5.99 22.08 15.92
C GLY A 416 -5.71 20.87 15.03
N VAL A 417 -5.69 21.12 13.72
CA VAL A 417 -5.52 20.10 12.66
C VAL A 417 -4.03 19.74 12.54
N GLN A 418 -3.67 18.47 12.74
CA GLN A 418 -2.28 18.01 12.64
C GLN A 418 -2.07 17.18 11.37
N LEU A 419 -1.11 17.57 10.53
CA LEU A 419 -0.69 16.78 9.37
C LEU A 419 -0.01 15.49 9.84
N GLU A 420 -0.58 14.35 9.48
CA GLU A 420 -0.07 13.04 9.83
C GLU A 420 0.75 12.41 8.72
N ASP A 421 0.30 12.45 7.47
CA ASP A 421 1.04 11.86 6.35
C ASP A 421 0.80 12.70 5.10
N PHE A 422 1.77 12.65 4.20
CA PHE A 422 1.80 13.41 2.97
C PHE A 422 2.50 12.60 1.89
N VAL A 423 1.86 12.45 0.75
CA VAL A 423 2.38 11.67 -0.38
C VAL A 423 2.22 12.49 -1.66
N CYS A 424 3.33 12.74 -2.34
CA CYS A 424 3.33 13.27 -3.69
C CYS A 424 3.39 12.12 -4.68
N SER A 425 2.65 12.23 -5.78
CA SER A 425 2.68 11.23 -6.84
C SER A 425 2.60 11.86 -8.22
N LEU A 426 3.30 11.24 -9.16
CA LEU A 426 3.26 11.54 -10.58
C LEU A 426 2.72 10.32 -11.31
N ASN A 427 1.57 10.48 -11.97
CA ASN A 427 0.90 9.41 -12.68
C ASN A 427 1.05 9.61 -14.19
N TYR A 428 1.41 8.56 -14.90
CA TYR A 428 1.35 8.49 -16.36
C TYR A 428 0.27 7.50 -16.76
N SER A 429 -0.77 7.98 -17.43
CA SER A 429 -1.92 7.17 -17.83
C SER A 429 -1.65 6.48 -19.18
N LEU A 430 -1.79 5.15 -19.22
CA LEU A 430 -1.54 4.33 -20.40
C LEU A 430 -2.85 4.09 -21.15
N LYS A 431 -3.06 4.81 -22.26
CA LYS A 431 -4.26 4.68 -23.11
C LYS A 431 -4.56 3.23 -23.51
N LEU A 432 -3.53 2.46 -23.85
CA LEU A 432 -3.64 1.07 -24.30
C LEU A 432 -4.22 0.15 -23.23
N LEU A 433 -4.01 0.47 -21.96
CA LEU A 433 -4.44 -0.35 -20.82
C LEU A 433 -5.74 0.19 -20.20
N GLN A 434 -6.47 1.05 -20.91
CA GLN A 434 -7.76 1.64 -20.54
C GLN A 434 -7.72 2.51 -19.26
N SER A 435 -7.40 1.91 -18.12
CA SER A 435 -7.23 2.56 -16.81
C SER A 435 -5.90 2.19 -16.14
N GLY A 436 -5.00 1.53 -16.88
CA GLY A 436 -3.64 1.27 -16.43
C GLY A 436 -2.82 2.55 -16.31
N LYS A 437 -2.10 2.72 -15.21
CA LYS A 437 -1.23 3.88 -14.99
C LYS A 437 0.07 3.50 -14.32
N VAL A 438 1.14 4.20 -14.68
CA VAL A 438 2.42 4.15 -13.98
C VAL A 438 2.41 5.26 -12.94
N VAL A 439 2.69 4.93 -11.69
CA VAL A 439 2.63 5.88 -10.56
C VAL A 439 3.99 5.89 -9.90
N ALA A 440 4.68 7.03 -9.99
CA ALA A 440 5.84 7.32 -9.16
C ALA A 440 5.36 8.09 -7.93
N TRP A 441 5.52 7.53 -6.73
CA TRP A 441 5.10 8.19 -5.50
C TRP A 441 6.27 8.37 -4.53
N TYR A 442 6.17 9.38 -3.67
CA TYR A 442 7.14 9.69 -2.63
C TYR A 442 6.42 10.21 -1.38
N SER A 443 6.74 9.63 -0.23
CA SER A 443 6.31 10.08 1.10
C SER A 443 7.50 10.74 1.83
N PRO A 444 7.50 12.06 2.02
CA PRO A 444 8.55 12.75 2.77
C PRO A 444 8.66 12.28 4.22
N LYS A 445 7.53 11.96 4.86
CA LYS A 445 7.50 11.49 6.25
C LYS A 445 8.21 10.15 6.41
N ARG A 446 7.93 9.20 5.52
CA ARG A 446 8.54 7.87 5.52
C ARG A 446 9.94 7.87 4.91
N LYS A 447 10.28 8.92 4.15
CA LYS A 447 11.47 8.97 3.27
C LYS A 447 11.48 7.76 2.33
N GLU A 448 10.34 7.48 1.72
CA GLU A 448 10.15 6.32 0.85
C GLU A 448 9.52 6.74 -0.46
N GLY A 449 9.93 6.10 -1.55
CA GLY A 449 9.32 6.29 -2.85
C GLY A 449 9.55 5.11 -3.77
N MET A 450 8.59 4.86 -4.65
CA MET A 450 8.66 3.76 -5.60
C MET A 450 7.86 4.09 -6.85
N ILE A 451 8.24 3.48 -7.96
CA ILE A 451 7.46 3.49 -9.20
C ILE A 451 6.70 2.19 -9.29
N GLU A 452 5.38 2.27 -9.45
CA GLU A 452 4.47 1.14 -9.54
C GLU A 452 3.66 1.17 -10.82
N LEU A 453 3.28 -0.01 -11.31
CA LEU A 453 2.23 -0.13 -12.31
C LEU A 453 0.93 -0.52 -11.62
N ARG A 454 -0.10 0.31 -11.79
CA ARG A 454 -1.44 0.08 -11.28
C ARG A 454 -2.35 -0.29 -12.43
N LEU A 455 -2.80 -1.54 -12.42
CA LEU A 455 -3.77 -2.09 -13.37
C LEU A 455 -5.02 -2.48 -12.60
N PHE A 456 -6.18 -2.32 -13.25
CA PHE A 456 -7.45 -2.83 -12.74
C PHE A 456 -7.75 -2.38 -11.29
N GLU A 457 -7.46 -1.12 -10.93
CA GLU A 457 -7.83 -0.54 -9.64
C GLU A 457 -9.36 -0.36 -9.52
N PHE A 458 -10.20 -1.29 -9.99
CA PHE A 458 -11.68 -1.19 -9.97
C PHE A 458 -12.21 -1.29 -8.55
#